data_AF-A0A0J7M5S0-F1
#
_entry.id   AF-A0A0J7M5S0-F1
#
_cell.length_a   1.000
_cell.length_b   1.000
_cell.length_c   1.000
_cell.angle_alpha   90.00
_cell.angle_beta   90.00
_cell.angle_gamma   90.00
#
_symmetry.space_group_name_H-M   'P 1'
#
loop_
_entity.id
_entity.type
_entity.pdbx_description
1 polymer ?
#
loop_
_entity_poly.entity_id
_entity_poly.type
_entity_poly.pdbx_seq_one_letter_code
_entity_poly.pdbx_strand_id
1 'polypeptide(L)' 'MDFSVAECKTVDEQKQIILIATPVMTQDRDAQLTGLTEGQVRGQIEKGHLPSLKIGRVRMVNIAALSQQALDQEDWQ' A
#
# COMPACT_ATOMS: atom_id res chain seq x y z
N MET A 1 14.05 -35.03 -35.63
CA MET A 1 14.90 -34.20 -34.75
C MET A 1 14.94 -32.84 -35.42
N ASP A 2 14.27 -31.78 -34.96
CA ASP A 2 13.76 -31.48 -33.61
C ASP A 2 12.52 -30.58 -33.70
N PHE A 3 11.42 -30.96 -33.06
CA PHE A 3 10.27 -30.08 -32.82
C PHE A 3 10.56 -29.30 -31.54
N SER A 4 10.92 -28.02 -31.69
CA SER A 4 11.07 -27.11 -30.54
C SER A 4 9.70 -26.84 -29.96
N VAL A 5 9.44 -27.37 -28.76
CA VAL A 5 8.26 -27.04 -27.97
C VAL A 5 8.49 -25.67 -27.36
N ALA A 6 7.80 -24.66 -27.86
CA ALA A 6 7.71 -23.36 -27.21
C ALA A 6 6.90 -23.52 -25.91
N GLU A 7 7.55 -23.29 -24.78
CA GLU A 7 6.94 -23.28 -23.46
C GLU A 7 6.02 -22.05 -23.36
N CYS A 8 4.74 -22.21 -23.68
CA CYS A 8 3.75 -21.16 -23.51
C CYS A 8 3.36 -21.10 -22.03
N LYS A 9 4.06 -20.26 -21.25
CA LYS A 9 3.63 -19.92 -19.89
C LYS A 9 2.49 -18.91 -19.99
N THR A 10 1.25 -19.39 -19.90
CA THR A 10 0.12 -18.53 -19.56
C THR A 10 0.19 -18.24 -18.06
N VAL A 11 0.82 -17.12 -17.70
CA VAL A 11 0.75 -16.61 -16.33
C VAL A 11 -0.59 -15.90 -16.24
N ASP A 12 -1.57 -16.55 -15.61
CA ASP A 12 -2.83 -15.89 -15.26
C ASP A 12 -2.50 -14.80 -14.22
N GLU A 13 -2.52 -13.54 -14.66
CA GLU A 13 -2.32 -12.39 -13.79
C GLU A 13 -3.58 -12.22 -12.90
N GLN A 14 -3.63 -12.98 -11.81
CA GLN A 14 -4.70 -12.87 -10.83
C GLN A 14 -4.57 -11.53 -10.08
N LYS A 15 -5.18 -10.48 -10.64
CA LYS A 15 -5.17 -9.15 -10.03
C LYS A 15 -6.00 -9.17 -8.75
N GLN A 16 -5.33 -9.09 -7.60
CA GLN A 16 -6.01 -9.04 -6.31
C GLN A 16 -6.80 -7.73 -6.20
N ILE A 17 -8.12 -7.84 -5.97
CA ILE A 17 -9.00 -6.68 -5.78
C ILE A 17 -9.11 -6.41 -4.28
N ILE A 18 -8.54 -5.29 -3.82
CA ILE A 18 -8.76 -4.79 -2.46
C ILE A 18 -9.84 -3.70 -2.51
N LEU A 19 -10.88 -3.85 -1.68
CA LEU A 19 -11.90 -2.83 -1.46
C LEU A 19 -11.45 -1.89 -0.33
N ILE A 20 -11.12 -0.66 -0.70
CA ILE A 20 -10.73 0.40 0.24
C ILE A 20 -11.93 1.34 0.41
N ALA A 21 -12.40 1.52 1.64
CA ALA A 21 -13.55 2.38 1.92
C ALA A 21 -13.31 3.86 1.57
N THR A 22 -12.08 4.35 1.81
CA THR A 22 -11.65 5.72 1.48
C THR A 22 -10.20 5.73 0.99
N PRO A 23 -9.85 6.53 -0.04
CA PRO A 23 -8.48 6.56 -0.56
C PRO A 23 -7.47 7.20 0.42
N VAL A 24 -7.97 7.96 1.39
CA VAL A 24 -7.19 8.65 2.42
C VAL A 24 -7.84 8.51 3.78
N MET A 25 -7.04 8.67 4.84
CA MET A 25 -7.51 8.64 6.23
C MET A 25 -6.81 9.72 7.06
N THR A 26 -7.48 10.24 8.07
CA THR A 26 -6.86 11.16 9.03
C THR A 26 -5.83 10.42 9.89
N GLN A 27 -4.79 11.12 10.37
CA GLN A 27 -3.70 10.49 11.15
C GLN A 27 -4.20 9.91 12.49
N ASP A 28 -5.16 10.58 13.12
CA ASP A 28 -5.80 10.13 14.36
C ASP A 28 -6.61 8.85 14.16
N ARG A 29 -7.36 8.74 13.05
CA ARG A 29 -8.15 7.55 12.75
C ARG A 29 -7.27 6.37 12.36
N ASP A 30 -6.22 6.63 11.57
CA ASP A 30 -5.23 5.61 11.20
C ASP A 30 -4.50 5.08 12.44
N ALA A 31 -4.08 5.97 13.35
CA ALA A 31 -3.51 5.61 14.65
C ALA A 31 -4.46 4.70 15.47
N GLN A 32 -5.75 5.06 15.56
CA GLN A 32 -6.74 4.25 16.27
C GLN A 32 -6.91 2.84 15.67
N LEU A 33 -6.93 2.73 14.34
CA LEU A 33 -7.15 1.44 13.66
C LEU A 33 -5.91 0.54 13.67
N THR A 34 -4.71 1.13 13.61
CA THR A 34 -3.44 0.39 13.63
C THR A 34 -2.93 0.09 15.04
N GLY A 35 -3.45 0.78 16.07
CA GLY A 35 -2.96 0.71 17.44
C GLY A 35 -1.68 1.51 17.69
N LEU A 36 -1.22 2.29 16.70
CA LEU A 36 -0.11 3.22 16.85
C LEU A 36 -0.56 4.48 17.61
N THR A 37 0.39 5.17 18.23
CA THR A 37 0.15 6.53 18.72
C THR A 37 0.17 7.51 17.54
N GLU A 38 -0.61 8.60 17.64
CA GLU A 38 -0.61 9.65 16.61
C GLU A 38 0.79 10.24 16.38
N GLY A 39 1.61 10.32 17.44
CA GLY A 39 3.01 10.75 17.34
C GLY A 39 3.89 9.79 16.51
N GLN A 40 3.66 8.47 16.62
CA GLN A 40 4.35 7.48 15.78
C GLN A 40 3.92 7.62 14.31
N VAL A 41 2.62 7.74 14.04
CA VAL A 41 2.08 7.94 12.68
C VAL A 41 2.68 9.21 12.07
N ARG A 42 2.67 10.33 12.80
CA ARG A 42 3.28 11.59 12.37
C ARG A 42 4.78 11.44 12.11
N GLY A 43 5.50 10.78 13.01
CA GLY A 43 6.93 10.52 12.84
C GLY A 43 7.25 9.66 11.62
N GLN A 44 6.42 8.66 11.29
CA GLN A 44 6.58 7.89 10.06
C GLN A 44 6.33 8.73 8.81
N ILE A 45 5.32 9.61 8.84
CA ILE A 45 5.03 10.54 7.74
C ILE A 45 6.19 11.52 7.52
N GLU A 46 6.70 12.13 8.59
CA GLU A 46 7.78 13.12 8.52
C GLU A 46 9.08 12.51 8.01
N LYS A 47 9.35 11.24 8.37
CA LYS A 47 10.52 10.48 7.88
C LYS A 47 10.31 9.85 6.49
N GLY A 48 9.10 9.97 5.91
CA GLY A 48 8.78 9.40 4.61
C GLY A 48 8.54 7.89 4.59
N HIS A 49 8.35 7.26 5.75
CA HIS A 49 8.04 5.83 5.86
C HIS A 49 6.56 5.50 5.66
N LEU A 50 5.66 6.46 5.90
CA LEU A 50 4.22 6.31 5.69
C LEU A 50 3.75 7.25 4.58
N PRO A 51 3.16 6.74 3.48
CA PRO A 51 2.71 7.59 2.38
C PRO A 51 1.57 8.50 2.84
N SER A 52 1.66 9.78 2.46
CA SER A 52 0.69 10.80 2.87
C SER A 52 0.44 11.86 1.80
N LEU A 53 -0.76 12.43 1.82
CA LEU A 53 -1.18 13.51 0.92
C LEU A 53 -1.55 14.75 1.72
N LYS A 54 -1.17 15.92 1.21
CA LYS A 54 -1.67 17.20 1.72
C LYS A 54 -2.99 17.51 1.03
N ILE A 55 -4.07 17.57 1.80
CA ILE A 55 -5.41 17.89 1.30
C ILE A 55 -5.87 19.15 2.03
N GLY A 56 -5.92 20.26 1.30
CA GLY A 56 -6.14 21.59 1.88
C GLY A 56 -5.04 21.93 2.90
N ARG A 57 -5.44 22.11 4.16
CA ARG A 57 -4.54 22.50 5.27
C ARG A 57 -4.03 21.31 6.10
N VAL A 58 -4.54 20.10 5.87
CA VAL A 58 -4.20 18.91 6.66
C VAL A 58 -3.38 17.91 5.85
N ARG A 59 -2.62 17.07 6.55
CA ARG A 59 -1.91 15.93 5.96
C ARG A 59 -2.61 14.64 6.38
N MET A 60 -3.03 13.86 5.40
CA MET A 60 -3.76 12.61 5.57
C MET A 60 -2.89 11.43 5.13
N VAL A 61 -3.09 10.28 5.74
CA VAL A 61 -2.48 9.02 5.32
C VAL A 61 -3.07 8.63 3.96
N ASN A 62 -2.21 8.27 3.02
CA ASN A 62 -2.61 7.82 1.69
C ASN A 62 -2.82 6.30 1.70
N ILE A 63 -4.05 5.88 2.00
CA ILE A 63 -4.41 4.47 2.15
C ILE A 63 -4.29 3.74 0.82
N ALA A 64 -4.67 4.37 -0.28
CA ALA A 64 -4.53 3.75 -1.61
C ALA A 64 -3.06 3.40 -1.92
N ALA A 65 -2.13 4.33 -1.70
CA ALA A 65 -0.71 4.07 -1.91
C ALA A 65 -0.16 3.04 -0.91
N LEU A 66 -0.56 3.11 0.36
CA LEU A 66 -0.15 2.13 1.37
C LEU A 66 -0.62 0.71 1.00
N SER A 67 -1.86 0.56 0.54
CA SER A 67 -2.39 -0.72 0.09
C SER A 67 -1.66 -1.26 -1.14
N GLN A 68 -1.30 -0.41 -2.10
CA GLN A 68 -0.47 -0.84 -3.22
C GLN A 68 0.92 -1.28 -2.75
N GLN A 69 1.60 -0.49 -1.91
CA GLN A 69 2.90 -0.86 -1.35
C GLN A 69 2.87 -2.21 -0.60
N ALA A 70 1.77 -2.49 0.13
CA ALA A 70 1.59 -3.76 0.82
C ALA A 70 1.35 -4.95 -0.12
N LEU A 71 0.72 -4.72 -1.27
CA LEU A 71 0.54 -5.74 -2.32
C LEU A 71 1.85 -5.99 -3.08
N ASP A 72 2.61 -4.93 -3.32
CA ASP A 72 3.86 -4.96 -4.10
C ASP A 72 5.03 -5.53 -3.28
N GLN A 73 4.91 -5.54 -1.95
CA GLN A 73 5.91 -6.19 -1.09
C GLN A 73 5.83 -7.71 -1.27
N GLU A 74 6.75 -8.26 -2.07
CA GLU A 74 7.15 -9.65 -1.94
C GLU A 74 7.80 -9.82 -0.56
N ASP A 75 7.20 -10.69 0.22
CA ASP A 75 7.55 -10.94 1.60
C ASP A 75 9.05 -11.34 1.68
N TRP A 76 9.79 -10.69 2.60
CA TRP A 76 11.16 -10.95 3.12
C TRP A 76 12.45 -10.73 2.27
N GLN A 77 13.20 -9.68 2.66
CA GLN A 77 14.64 -9.72 2.98
C GLN A 77 14.87 -9.04 4.33
#